data_AF-A0A7C1SUE8-F1
#
_entry.id   AF-A0A7C1SUE8-F1
#
_cell.length_a   1.000
_cell.length_b   1.000
_cell.length_c   1.000
_cell.angle_alpha   90.00
_cell.angle_beta   90.00
_cell.angle_gamma   90.00
#
_symmetry.space_group_name_H-M   'P 1'
#
loop_
_entity.id
_entity.type
_entity.pdbx_description
1 polymer ?
#
loop_
_entity_poly.entity_id
_entity_poly.type
_entity_poly.pdbx_seq_one_letter_code
_entity_poly.pdbx_strand_id
1 'polypeptide(L)'
;MKRILFYFFLILTLLPKLGAEEKTEVFAPFISRLKATTEESSIKLTWKSSADIKSYKQVYRHIEEISEANFSQSEFIARLAPDQNYYIDLPPDTSKYYYAVLLEDQEGNLYRLFIPFRNKTSLPVSVSRAGKEEDLAASVTNITAVVQGETIIVNFESSKPERQLLLFRSTLPVLSSEDLLRASSPVTLNRNSSHYRDLPIPGVDYYYTVIDGDLFKLGKVVLLQGENSTRLPVKIPLSSSRTGLPVSSSQLRPLPLPYLLIDSGVEQGEELTSSLPFLLPEQIESLKPATKKAIAKIFSGFSESVSPEIQLEILRADQGGNSGGEGYALKGILQEQLLQGNFSQAEALFNKFLSIRRSSDIEARTHFYLAQSLYFQEKYREAFLTFLLAMDHNYTQIQPWLEACYQKLQQ
;
A
#
# COMPACT_ATOMS: atom_id res chain seq x y z
N MET A 1 86.85 -8.77 -44.96
CA MET A 1 86.83 -10.02 -44.17
C MET A 1 85.51 -10.11 -43.41
N LYS A 2 84.76 -11.19 -43.63
CA LYS A 2 83.55 -11.71 -42.93
C LYS A 2 82.45 -10.70 -42.54
N ARG A 3 81.48 -10.52 -43.45
CA ARG A 3 80.11 -10.06 -43.15
C ARG A 3 79.21 -11.30 -43.05
N ILE A 4 78.88 -11.72 -41.83
CA ILE A 4 77.75 -12.61 -41.55
C ILE A 4 76.90 -11.86 -40.52
N LEU A 5 75.98 -11.04 -41.04
CA LEU A 5 74.89 -10.46 -40.27
C LEU A 5 73.84 -10.01 -41.28
N PHE A 6 72.80 -10.82 -41.47
CA PHE A 6 71.48 -10.53 -42.06
C PHE A 6 70.93 -11.77 -42.79
N TYR A 7 70.53 -12.78 -42.04
CA TYR A 7 69.50 -13.73 -42.46
C TYR A 7 68.83 -14.26 -41.20
N PHE A 8 68.06 -13.40 -40.53
CA PHE A 8 67.12 -13.83 -39.49
C PHE A 8 65.99 -12.79 -39.34
N PHE A 9 65.36 -12.43 -40.46
CA PHE A 9 64.16 -11.60 -40.45
C PHE A 9 63.21 -12.00 -41.58
N LEU A 10 62.84 -13.29 -41.66
CA LEU A 10 61.66 -13.73 -42.39
C LEU A 10 61.34 -15.20 -42.09
N ILE A 11 60.75 -15.47 -40.93
CA ILE A 11 59.78 -16.56 -40.65
C ILE A 11 59.13 -16.11 -39.33
N LEU A 12 58.24 -15.14 -39.47
CA LEU A 12 57.35 -14.67 -38.42
C LEU A 12 55.94 -14.86 -38.98
N THR A 13 55.42 -16.09 -38.93
CA THR A 13 54.00 -16.41 -39.05
C THR A 13 53.83 -17.92 -38.82
N LEU A 14 52.84 -18.26 -37.97
CA LEU A 14 52.40 -19.60 -37.56
C LEU A 14 53.19 -20.29 -36.43
N LEU A 15 52.86 -19.91 -35.19
CA LEU A 15 52.72 -20.85 -34.07
C LEU A 15 51.41 -20.53 -33.33
N PRO A 16 50.65 -21.56 -32.90
CA PRO A 16 49.31 -21.37 -32.36
C PRO A 16 49.36 -20.76 -30.95
N LYS A 17 48.41 -19.89 -30.66
CA LYS A 17 48.10 -19.43 -29.30
C LYS A 17 47.59 -20.63 -28.47
N LEU A 18 48.50 -21.38 -27.86
CA LEU A 18 48.17 -22.19 -26.67
C LEU A 18 48.52 -21.35 -25.45
N GLY A 19 47.48 -20.86 -24.80
CA GLY A 19 47.57 -20.00 -23.63
C GLY A 19 46.19 -19.44 -23.29
N ALA A 20 45.17 -20.31 -23.33
CA ALA A 20 43.97 -20.05 -22.58
C ALA A 20 44.31 -20.35 -21.12
N GLU A 21 44.47 -19.30 -20.31
CA GLU A 21 44.17 -19.42 -18.89
C GLU A 21 42.68 -19.76 -18.80
N GLU A 22 42.35 -21.06 -18.78
CA GLU A 22 41.13 -21.50 -18.14
C GLU A 22 41.24 -21.07 -16.69
N LYS A 23 40.61 -19.93 -16.36
CA LYS A 23 40.05 -19.74 -15.03
C LYS A 23 39.10 -20.91 -14.82
N THR A 24 39.63 -21.99 -14.26
CA THR A 24 38.85 -23.08 -13.71
C THR A 24 38.03 -22.45 -12.61
N GLU A 25 36.80 -22.03 -12.93
CA GLU A 25 35.80 -21.73 -11.93
C GLU A 25 35.63 -23.01 -11.12
N VAL A 26 36.25 -23.05 -9.94
CA VAL A 26 36.21 -24.19 -9.04
C VAL A 26 34.78 -24.29 -8.54
N PHE A 27 33.99 -25.11 -9.21
CA PHE A 27 32.61 -25.40 -8.85
C PHE A 27 32.58 -26.05 -7.47
N ALA A 28 32.06 -25.33 -6.48
CA ALA A 28 31.97 -25.75 -5.09
C ALA A 28 30.49 -25.85 -4.68
N PRO A 29 29.81 -26.99 -4.97
CA PRO A 29 28.40 -27.20 -4.65
C PRO A 29 28.18 -27.53 -3.17
N PHE A 30 28.77 -26.75 -2.26
CA PHE A 30 28.64 -26.95 -0.82
C PHE A 30 28.66 -25.62 -0.06
N ILE A 31 27.98 -25.59 1.08
CA ILE A 31 28.07 -24.45 2.01
C ILE A 31 29.43 -24.42 2.69
N SER A 32 29.88 -23.24 3.09
CA SER A 32 31.16 -23.06 3.78
C SER A 32 31.00 -22.39 5.13
N ARG A 33 32.00 -22.55 6.00
CA ARG A 33 32.05 -21.91 7.33
C ARG A 33 30.84 -22.26 8.22
N LEU A 34 30.39 -23.52 8.18
CA LEU A 34 29.39 -23.99 9.13
C LEU A 34 29.92 -23.83 10.56
N LYS A 35 29.20 -23.05 11.35
CA LYS A 35 29.46 -22.84 12.77
C LYS A 35 28.18 -23.12 13.54
N ALA A 36 28.31 -23.92 14.59
CA ALA A 36 27.27 -24.18 15.55
C ALA A 36 27.56 -23.38 16.83
N THR A 37 26.59 -22.63 17.31
CA THR A 37 26.64 -21.89 18.57
C THR A 37 25.51 -22.35 19.46
N THR A 38 25.86 -22.75 20.68
CA THR A 38 24.90 -23.19 21.71
C THR A 38 24.31 -22.01 22.44
N GLU A 39 22.99 -22.01 22.58
CA GLU A 39 22.25 -21.23 23.56
C GLU A 39 21.77 -22.19 24.67
N GLU A 40 21.05 -21.70 25.69
CA GLU A 40 20.66 -22.54 26.85
C GLU A 40 19.84 -23.77 26.47
N SER A 41 18.97 -23.64 25.46
CA SER A 41 18.02 -24.66 25.02
C SER A 41 17.99 -24.89 23.50
N SER A 42 18.81 -24.16 22.72
CA SER A 42 18.81 -24.24 21.27
C SER A 42 20.23 -24.26 20.69
N ILE A 43 20.37 -24.80 19.48
CA ILE A 43 21.63 -24.81 18.73
C ILE A 43 21.44 -24.00 17.45
N LYS A 44 22.10 -22.84 17.39
CA LYS A 44 22.09 -21.99 16.20
C LYS A 44 23.22 -22.39 15.26
N LEU A 45 22.85 -22.88 14.10
CA LEU A 45 23.74 -23.18 12.98
C LEU A 45 23.79 -21.96 12.04
N THR A 46 24.98 -21.54 11.68
CA THR A 46 25.21 -20.46 10.70
C THR A 46 26.22 -20.92 9.66
N TRP A 47 26.04 -20.51 8.41
CA TRP A 47 26.95 -20.85 7.32
C TRP A 47 26.96 -19.77 6.23
N LYS A 48 27.90 -19.90 5.29
CA LYS A 48 27.96 -19.11 4.07
C LYS A 48 27.55 -19.99 2.89
N SER A 49 26.47 -19.61 2.20
CA SER A 49 26.01 -20.27 0.98
C SER A 49 27.07 -20.24 -0.13
N SER A 50 27.05 -21.26 -1.00
CA SER A 50 27.88 -21.26 -2.20
C SER A 50 27.47 -20.12 -3.14
N ALA A 51 28.45 -19.52 -3.83
CA ALA A 51 28.18 -18.54 -4.89
C ALA A 51 27.71 -19.23 -6.18
N ASP A 52 28.04 -20.51 -6.34
CA ASP A 52 27.93 -21.22 -7.60
C ASP A 52 26.52 -21.79 -7.83
N ILE A 53 25.77 -22.06 -6.75
CA ILE A 53 24.43 -22.66 -6.82
C ILE A 53 23.49 -22.05 -5.78
N LYS A 54 22.33 -21.59 -6.25
CA LYS A 54 21.19 -21.25 -5.40
C LYS A 54 20.25 -22.44 -5.27
N SER A 55 20.56 -23.32 -4.33
CA SER A 55 19.83 -24.56 -4.06
C SER A 55 19.18 -24.58 -2.68
N TYR A 56 18.13 -25.40 -2.54
CA TYR A 56 17.60 -25.78 -1.24
C TYR A 56 18.69 -26.47 -0.42
N LYS A 57 18.61 -26.29 0.90
CA LYS A 57 19.59 -26.83 1.85
C LYS A 57 18.90 -27.79 2.79
N GLN A 58 19.54 -28.89 3.11
CA GLN A 58 19.01 -29.85 4.05
C GLN A 58 19.93 -29.97 5.26
N VAL A 59 19.34 -29.89 6.44
CA VAL A 59 20.03 -29.96 7.73
C VAL A 59 19.80 -31.34 8.34
N TYR A 60 20.90 -31.98 8.73
CA TYR A 60 20.93 -33.30 9.34
C TYR A 60 21.58 -33.26 10.72
N ARG A 61 21.13 -34.13 11.61
CA ARG A 61 21.66 -34.31 12.97
C ARG A 61 21.96 -35.78 13.24
N HIS A 62 23.05 -36.03 13.97
CA HIS A 62 23.41 -37.37 14.44
C HIS A 62 24.12 -37.27 15.80
N ILE A 63 24.11 -38.36 16.56
CA ILE A 63 24.84 -38.50 17.85
C ILE A 63 26.35 -38.76 17.68
N GLU A 64 26.82 -38.93 16.44
CA GLU A 64 28.20 -39.24 16.07
C GLU A 64 28.59 -38.36 14.89
N GLU A 65 29.90 -38.20 14.64
CA GLU A 65 30.37 -37.37 13.54
C GLU A 65 29.85 -37.89 12.20
N ILE A 66 29.12 -37.05 11.47
CA ILE A 66 28.52 -37.43 10.19
C ILE A 66 29.60 -37.65 9.13
N SER A 67 29.47 -38.77 8.42
CA SER A 67 30.31 -39.25 7.33
C SER A 67 29.44 -40.00 6.32
N GLU A 68 29.98 -40.34 5.15
CA GLU A 68 29.24 -41.12 4.15
C GLU A 68 28.75 -42.48 4.72
N ALA A 69 29.51 -43.07 5.65
CA ALA A 69 29.20 -44.39 6.21
C ALA A 69 27.99 -44.39 7.16
N ASN A 70 27.77 -43.32 7.92
CA ASN A 70 26.68 -43.20 8.91
C ASN A 70 25.61 -42.18 8.52
N PHE A 71 25.72 -41.52 7.36
CA PHE A 71 24.74 -40.55 6.89
C PHE A 71 23.32 -41.14 6.77
N SER A 72 23.20 -42.41 6.38
CA SER A 72 21.90 -43.10 6.31
C SER A 72 21.17 -43.24 7.65
N GLN A 73 21.90 -43.15 8.76
CA GLN A 73 21.38 -43.18 10.13
C GLN A 73 21.13 -41.78 10.70
N SER A 74 21.51 -40.73 9.97
CA SER A 74 21.30 -39.35 10.41
C SER A 74 19.84 -38.94 10.31
N GLU A 75 19.41 -38.16 11.30
CA GLU A 75 18.07 -37.62 11.37
C GLU A 75 17.98 -36.37 10.48
N PHE A 76 17.04 -36.38 9.55
CA PHE A 76 16.70 -35.20 8.76
C PHE A 76 15.87 -34.24 9.61
N ILE A 77 16.33 -33.00 9.77
CA ILE A 77 15.67 -32.00 10.61
C ILE A 77 14.85 -31.02 9.78
N ALA A 78 15.45 -30.45 8.73
CA ALA A 78 14.83 -29.35 8.00
C ALA A 78 15.31 -29.23 6.56
N ARG A 79 14.41 -28.75 5.70
CA ARG A 79 14.71 -28.26 4.33
C ARG A 79 14.52 -26.74 4.31
N LEU A 80 15.56 -26.03 3.89
CA LEU A 80 15.67 -24.57 3.97
C LEU A 80 15.79 -23.95 2.59
N ALA A 81 15.28 -22.73 2.46
CA ALA A 81 15.27 -22.00 1.21
C ALA A 81 16.70 -21.61 0.73
N PRO A 82 16.88 -21.34 -0.58
CA PRO A 82 18.19 -20.99 -1.16
C PRO A 82 18.87 -19.75 -0.59
N ASP A 83 18.11 -18.82 -0.02
CA ASP A 83 18.58 -17.57 0.57
C ASP A 83 18.88 -17.67 2.08
N GLN A 84 18.43 -18.74 2.74
CA GLN A 84 18.61 -18.93 4.17
C GLN A 84 20.04 -19.40 4.53
N ASN A 85 20.70 -18.66 5.42
CA ASN A 85 22.10 -18.86 5.84
C ASN A 85 22.26 -19.27 7.32
N TYR A 86 21.15 -19.53 8.00
CA TYR A 86 21.15 -19.97 9.38
C TYR A 86 19.95 -20.88 9.66
N TYR A 87 20.08 -21.71 10.68
CA TYR A 87 19.03 -22.56 11.21
C TYR A 87 19.16 -22.68 12.72
N ILE A 88 18.05 -22.84 13.42
CA ILE A 88 18.02 -23.03 14.87
C ILE A 88 17.39 -24.39 15.11
N ASP A 89 18.16 -25.31 15.68
CA ASP A 89 17.70 -26.63 16.09
C ASP A 89 17.29 -26.62 17.57
N LEU A 90 16.28 -27.42 17.90
CA LEU A 90 15.85 -27.74 19.26
C LEU A 90 16.09 -29.23 19.52
N PRO A 91 17.24 -29.59 20.12
CA PRO A 91 17.47 -30.95 20.54
C PRO A 91 16.43 -31.41 21.58
N PRO A 92 15.88 -32.63 21.44
CA PRO A 92 14.90 -33.16 22.39
C PRO A 92 15.50 -33.50 23.76
N ASP A 93 16.82 -33.61 23.84
CA ASP A 93 17.57 -33.93 25.05
C ASP A 93 18.89 -33.14 25.12
N THR A 94 19.67 -33.37 26.17
CA THR A 94 20.98 -32.75 26.37
C THR A 94 22.13 -33.57 25.77
N SER A 95 21.83 -34.48 24.83
CA SER A 95 22.84 -35.32 24.20
C SER A 95 23.77 -34.50 23.31
N LYS A 96 24.91 -35.11 22.98
CA LYS A 96 25.90 -34.52 22.07
C LYS A 96 25.50 -34.79 20.63
N TYR A 97 25.37 -33.72 19.85
CA TYR A 97 24.94 -33.78 18.46
C TYR A 97 25.99 -33.22 17.51
N TYR A 98 26.04 -33.82 16.33
CA TYR A 98 26.80 -33.39 15.18
C TYR A 98 25.84 -33.02 14.06
N TYR A 99 26.19 -31.98 13.32
CA TYR A 99 25.35 -31.41 12.27
C TYR A 99 26.06 -31.44 10.92
N ALA A 100 25.28 -31.67 9.87
CA ALA A 100 25.69 -31.51 8.49
C ALA A 100 24.63 -30.71 7.72
N VAL A 101 25.09 -29.83 6.82
CA VAL A 101 24.22 -29.06 5.93
C VAL A 101 24.62 -29.34 4.49
N LEU A 102 23.73 -29.98 3.74
CA LEU A 102 23.96 -30.40 2.36
C LEU A 102 23.10 -29.58 1.40
N LEU A 103 23.57 -29.45 0.16
CA LEU A 103 22.83 -28.78 -0.92
C LEU A 103 22.04 -29.79 -1.73
N GLU A 104 20.88 -29.38 -2.23
CA GLU A 104 19.99 -30.15 -3.08
C GLU A 104 20.00 -29.61 -4.53
N ASP A 105 20.15 -30.48 -5.52
CA ASP A 105 20.11 -30.10 -6.93
C ASP A 105 18.68 -29.76 -7.41
N GLN A 106 18.53 -29.21 -8.62
CA GLN A 106 17.25 -28.90 -9.26
C GLN A 106 16.35 -30.14 -9.44
N GLU A 107 16.96 -31.33 -9.53
CA GLU A 107 16.27 -32.62 -9.61
C GLU A 107 15.94 -33.22 -8.23
N GLY A 108 16.31 -32.56 -7.14
CA GLY A 108 16.08 -33.03 -5.77
C GLY A 108 17.17 -33.95 -5.21
N ASN A 109 18.26 -34.16 -5.95
CA ASN A 109 19.38 -35.00 -5.53
C ASN A 109 20.32 -34.25 -4.57
N LEU A 110 20.81 -34.93 -3.52
CA LEU A 110 21.70 -34.31 -2.53
C LEU A 110 23.17 -34.42 -2.93
N TYR A 111 23.91 -33.31 -2.83
CA TYR A 111 25.36 -33.32 -2.90
C TYR A 111 25.95 -33.86 -1.59
N ARG A 112 26.16 -35.18 -1.54
CA ARG A 112 26.72 -35.92 -0.39
C ARG A 112 28.24 -35.76 -0.30
N LEU A 113 28.67 -34.55 -0.02
CA LEU A 113 30.07 -34.24 0.23
C LEU A 113 30.21 -33.85 1.70
N PHE A 114 31.04 -34.52 2.48
CA PHE A 114 31.19 -34.26 3.92
C PHE A 114 32.58 -33.71 4.21
N ILE A 115 32.71 -32.39 4.24
CA ILE A 115 33.99 -31.71 4.48
C ILE A 115 34.01 -31.14 5.91
N PRO A 116 34.91 -31.65 6.78
CA PRO A 116 35.12 -31.11 8.13
C PRO A 116 35.28 -29.58 8.14
N PHE A 117 34.63 -28.91 9.09
CA PHE A 117 34.67 -27.45 9.30
C PHE A 117 34.15 -26.59 8.13
N ARG A 118 33.60 -27.21 7.07
CA ARG A 118 32.94 -26.47 5.97
C ARG A 118 31.44 -26.64 6.02
N ASN A 119 30.98 -27.88 5.88
CA ASN A 119 29.57 -28.20 5.81
C ASN A 119 29.13 -29.29 6.79
N LYS A 120 30.05 -29.76 7.62
CA LYS A 120 29.75 -30.54 8.82
C LYS A 120 30.56 -30.07 10.03
N THR A 121 30.01 -30.29 11.21
CA THR A 121 30.71 -30.08 12.48
C THR A 121 31.59 -31.28 12.82
N SER A 122 32.84 -31.05 13.18
CA SER A 122 33.74 -32.11 13.68
C SER A 122 33.76 -32.20 15.20
N LEU A 123 33.21 -31.19 15.88
CA LEU A 123 33.06 -31.16 17.34
C LEU A 123 31.57 -31.29 17.68
N PRO A 124 31.22 -32.11 18.69
CA PRO A 124 29.85 -32.24 19.14
C PRO A 124 29.38 -30.98 19.84
N VAL A 125 28.07 -30.76 19.76
CA VAL A 125 27.38 -29.62 20.33
C VAL A 125 26.21 -30.14 21.16
N SER A 126 26.03 -29.62 22.37
CA SER A 126 24.96 -30.03 23.28
C SER A 126 24.33 -28.82 23.95
N VAL A 127 23.02 -28.89 24.18
CA VAL A 127 22.28 -27.88 24.95
C VAL A 127 22.30 -28.21 26.44
N SER A 128 22.20 -27.19 27.29
CA SER A 128 22.16 -27.37 28.74
C SER A 128 20.81 -27.90 29.23
N ARG A 129 19.74 -27.69 28.45
CA ARG A 129 18.38 -28.17 28.71
C ARG A 129 17.70 -28.56 27.40
N ALA A 130 16.87 -29.61 27.42
CA ALA A 130 16.03 -29.98 26.30
C ALA A 130 15.16 -28.80 25.85
N GLY A 131 15.25 -28.45 24.57
CA GLY A 131 14.55 -27.30 24.01
C GLY A 131 13.07 -27.60 23.84
N LYS A 132 12.23 -26.71 24.35
CA LYS A 132 10.80 -26.72 23.99
C LYS A 132 10.49 -25.55 23.06
N GLU A 133 9.44 -25.66 22.27
CA GLU A 133 9.03 -24.61 21.32
C GLU A 133 8.76 -23.26 22.03
N GLU A 134 8.38 -23.31 23.30
CA GLU A 134 8.22 -22.13 24.16
C GLU A 134 9.53 -21.34 24.35
N ASP A 135 10.69 -21.99 24.26
CA ASP A 135 12.00 -21.34 24.36
C ASP A 135 12.41 -20.64 23.04
N LEU A 136 11.85 -21.08 21.90
CA LEU A 136 12.05 -20.41 20.61
C LEU A 136 11.14 -19.20 20.41
N ALA A 137 10.01 -19.17 21.11
CA ALA A 137 9.03 -18.10 20.98
C ALA A 137 9.62 -16.72 21.27
N ALA A 138 9.11 -15.71 20.57
CA ALA A 138 9.37 -14.33 20.93
C ALA A 138 8.60 -13.99 22.21
N SER A 139 9.32 -13.56 23.24
CA SER A 139 8.71 -12.95 24.42
C SER A 139 8.47 -11.47 24.12
N VAL A 140 7.23 -11.03 24.31
CA VAL A 140 6.83 -9.63 24.14
C VAL A 140 6.68 -8.99 25.51
N THR A 141 7.34 -7.86 25.69
CA THR A 141 7.36 -7.11 26.95
C THR A 141 7.02 -5.64 26.72
N ASN A 142 6.67 -4.96 27.81
CA ASN A 142 6.48 -3.51 27.85
C ASN A 142 5.45 -2.97 26.84
N ILE A 143 4.36 -3.70 26.62
CA ILE A 143 3.29 -3.25 25.73
C ILE A 143 2.62 -1.99 26.29
N THR A 144 2.59 -0.94 25.49
CA THR A 144 1.93 0.32 25.79
C THR A 144 1.12 0.77 24.60
N ALA A 145 -0.05 1.35 24.85
CA ALA A 145 -0.89 1.94 23.81
C ALA A 145 -1.14 3.40 24.17
N VAL A 146 -0.88 4.30 23.22
CA VAL A 146 -0.96 5.75 23.42
C VAL A 146 -1.80 6.36 22.31
N VAL A 147 -2.71 7.26 22.68
CA VAL A 147 -3.50 8.03 21.71
C VAL A 147 -2.64 9.16 21.16
N GLN A 148 -2.51 9.23 19.84
CA GLN A 148 -1.90 10.34 19.12
C GLN A 148 -2.86 10.83 18.04
N GLY A 149 -3.51 11.97 18.30
CA GLY A 149 -4.55 12.52 17.42
C GLY A 149 -5.74 11.57 17.29
N GLU A 150 -6.02 11.11 16.07
CA GLU A 150 -7.10 10.17 15.75
C GLU A 150 -6.64 8.71 15.67
N THR A 151 -5.43 8.41 16.16
CA THR A 151 -4.83 7.06 16.07
C THR A 151 -4.36 6.55 17.42
N ILE A 152 -4.32 5.23 17.56
CA ILE A 152 -3.65 4.58 18.69
C ILE A 152 -2.34 3.99 18.18
N ILE A 153 -1.24 4.38 18.83
CA ILE A 153 0.07 3.78 18.61
C ILE A 153 0.31 2.77 19.72
N VAL A 154 0.46 1.51 19.33
CA VAL A 154 0.82 0.40 20.21
C VAL A 154 2.32 0.18 20.08
N ASN A 155 3.06 0.41 21.16
CA ASN A 155 4.49 0.13 21.26
C ASN A 155 4.71 -1.14 22.07
N PHE A 156 5.68 -1.94 21.69
CA PHE A 156 6.05 -3.17 22.39
C PHE A 156 7.52 -3.50 22.13
N GLU A 157 8.11 -4.29 23.01
CA GLU A 157 9.46 -4.82 22.86
C GLU A 157 9.39 -6.32 22.62
N SER A 158 10.15 -6.82 21.65
CA SER A 158 10.23 -8.26 21.34
C SER A 158 11.66 -8.74 21.52
N SER A 159 11.84 -9.87 22.22
CA SER A 159 13.16 -10.50 22.36
C SER A 159 13.69 -11.07 21.05
N LYS A 160 12.79 -11.42 20.11
CA LYS A 160 13.12 -12.02 18.81
C LYS A 160 12.35 -11.30 17.69
N PRO A 161 12.84 -10.12 17.27
CA PRO A 161 12.14 -9.26 16.31
C PRO A 161 11.98 -9.89 14.91
N GLU A 162 12.80 -10.87 14.56
CA GLU A 162 12.75 -11.59 13.28
C GLU A 162 11.57 -12.58 13.16
N ARG A 163 10.95 -12.95 14.29
CA ARG A 163 9.81 -13.86 14.35
C ARG A 163 8.50 -13.14 13.99
N GLN A 164 7.50 -13.92 13.59
CA GLN A 164 6.20 -13.38 13.24
C GLN A 164 5.36 -13.15 14.50
N LEU A 165 4.96 -11.91 14.73
CA LEU A 165 4.09 -11.52 15.84
C LEU A 165 2.67 -11.24 15.35
N LEU A 166 1.70 -11.51 16.21
CA LEU A 166 0.28 -11.25 16.00
C LEU A 166 -0.21 -10.23 17.01
N LEU A 167 -0.95 -9.23 16.53
CA LEU A 167 -1.63 -8.24 17.35
C LEU A 167 -3.13 -8.49 17.35
N PHE A 168 -3.70 -8.60 18.55
CA PHE A 168 -5.13 -8.72 18.78
C PHE A 168 -5.65 -7.41 19.39
N ARG A 169 -6.88 -7.06 19.01
CA ARG A 169 -7.62 -5.94 19.57
C ARG A 169 -8.93 -6.44 20.15
N SER A 170 -9.23 -6.04 21.38
CA SER A 170 -10.45 -6.43 22.08
C SER A 170 -11.11 -5.20 22.72
N THR A 171 -12.42 -5.23 22.91
CA THR A 171 -13.16 -4.23 23.69
C THR A 171 -13.27 -4.59 25.16
N LEU A 172 -12.78 -5.77 25.54
CA LEU A 172 -12.70 -6.28 26.91
C LEU A 172 -11.25 -6.67 27.25
N PRO A 173 -10.86 -6.64 28.53
CA PRO A 173 -9.54 -7.12 28.96
C PRO A 173 -9.29 -8.55 28.50
N VAL A 174 -8.11 -8.80 27.91
CA VAL A 174 -7.71 -10.12 27.42
C VAL A 174 -6.90 -10.81 28.51
N LEU A 175 -7.54 -11.67 29.31
CA LEU A 175 -6.91 -12.32 30.47
C LEU A 175 -6.51 -13.77 30.17
N SER A 176 -7.21 -14.42 29.26
CA SER A 176 -7.05 -15.84 28.95
C SER A 176 -7.02 -16.09 27.43
N SER A 177 -6.54 -17.27 27.02
CA SER A 177 -6.51 -17.66 25.61
C SER A 177 -7.92 -17.72 24.99
N GLU A 178 -8.96 -17.94 25.78
CA GLU A 178 -10.36 -17.92 25.34
C GLU A 178 -10.81 -16.51 24.95
N ASP A 179 -10.28 -15.47 25.62
CA ASP A 179 -10.61 -14.08 25.31
C ASP A 179 -10.05 -13.64 23.96
N LEU A 180 -8.96 -14.26 23.49
CA LEU A 180 -8.42 -14.04 22.15
C LEU A 180 -9.40 -14.47 21.05
N LEU A 181 -10.30 -15.42 21.33
CA LEU A 181 -11.34 -15.84 20.37
C LEU A 181 -12.48 -14.81 20.26
N ARG A 182 -12.65 -13.97 21.28
CA ARG A 182 -13.63 -12.87 21.29
C ARG A 182 -13.05 -11.56 20.75
N ALA A 183 -11.72 -11.46 20.67
CA ALA A 183 -11.02 -10.34 20.08
C ALA A 183 -11.26 -10.26 18.57
N SER A 184 -11.01 -9.09 17.98
CA SER A 184 -11.01 -8.94 16.52
C SER A 184 -9.89 -9.78 15.91
N SER A 185 -10.07 -10.16 14.63
CA SER A 185 -9.10 -10.95 13.88
C SER A 185 -7.66 -10.43 14.04
N PRO A 186 -6.68 -11.33 14.28
CA PRO A 186 -5.31 -10.92 14.52
C PRO A 186 -4.69 -10.25 13.29
N VAL A 187 -3.95 -9.18 13.54
CA VAL A 187 -3.13 -8.51 12.54
C VAL A 187 -1.72 -9.09 12.61
N THR A 188 -1.19 -9.54 11.47
CA THR A 188 0.22 -9.93 11.36
C THR A 188 1.10 -8.69 11.33
N LEU A 189 2.04 -8.60 12.28
CA LEU A 189 3.00 -7.51 12.35
C LEU A 189 4.19 -7.76 11.41
N ASN A 190 4.78 -6.67 10.93
CA ASN A 190 6.00 -6.75 10.13
C ASN A 190 7.18 -7.22 11.01
N ARG A 191 8.08 -8.03 10.42
CA ARG A 191 9.32 -8.43 11.09
C ARG A 191 10.15 -7.19 11.44
N ASN A 192 10.79 -7.20 12.60
CA ASN A 192 11.56 -6.09 13.16
C ASN A 192 10.77 -4.82 13.47
N SER A 193 9.44 -4.89 13.54
CA SER A 193 8.62 -3.78 14.03
C SER A 193 8.51 -3.82 15.57
N SER A 194 8.57 -2.65 16.19
CA SER A 194 8.35 -2.43 17.63
C SER A 194 7.13 -1.55 17.92
N HIS A 195 6.44 -1.11 16.87
CA HIS A 195 5.23 -0.30 16.99
C HIS A 195 4.20 -0.68 15.92
N TYR A 196 2.93 -0.44 16.24
CA TYR A 196 1.81 -0.60 15.31
C TYR A 196 0.84 0.59 15.42
N ARG A 197 0.36 1.08 14.28
CA ARG A 197 -0.60 2.19 14.20
C ARG A 197 -1.99 1.64 13.89
N ASP A 198 -2.90 1.79 14.84
CA ASP A 198 -4.31 1.42 14.69
C ASP A 198 -5.20 2.66 14.48
N LEU A 199 -6.31 2.46 13.77
CA LEU A 199 -7.36 3.44 13.49
C LEU A 199 -8.71 2.92 14.01
N PRO A 200 -8.89 2.82 15.34
CA PRO A 200 -10.11 2.29 15.92
C PRO A 200 -11.24 3.32 15.99
N ILE A 201 -12.47 2.85 16.18
CA ILE A 201 -13.66 3.72 16.30
C ILE A 201 -13.60 4.49 17.62
N PRO A 202 -13.69 5.84 17.62
CA PRO A 202 -13.67 6.63 18.84
C PRO A 202 -14.87 6.39 19.75
N GLY A 203 -14.69 6.65 21.04
CA GLY A 203 -15.72 6.43 22.05
C GLY A 203 -15.72 5.04 22.68
N VAL A 204 -15.00 4.08 22.10
CA VAL A 204 -14.88 2.69 22.58
C VAL A 204 -13.54 2.47 23.28
N ASP A 205 -13.56 1.70 24.36
CA ASP A 205 -12.38 1.28 25.10
C ASP A 205 -11.74 0.06 24.40
N TYR A 206 -10.45 0.14 24.08
CA TYR A 206 -9.71 -0.94 23.43
C TYR A 206 -8.55 -1.45 24.28
N TYR A 207 -8.38 -2.77 24.25
CA TYR A 207 -7.27 -3.52 24.81
C TYR A 207 -6.48 -4.15 23.66
N TYR A 208 -5.16 -4.12 23.79
CA TYR A 208 -4.24 -4.67 22.81
C TYR A 208 -3.41 -5.80 23.41
N THR A 209 -3.18 -6.83 22.61
CA THR A 209 -2.38 -7.99 23.01
C THR A 209 -1.49 -8.39 21.85
N VAL A 210 -0.19 -8.57 22.11
CA VAL A 210 0.80 -8.95 21.10
C VAL A 210 1.47 -10.25 21.50
N ILE A 211 1.43 -11.27 20.63
CA ILE A 211 1.90 -12.62 20.93
C ILE A 211 2.67 -13.23 19.75
N ASP A 212 3.47 -14.26 20.01
CA ASP A 212 4.14 -15.04 18.97
C ASP A 212 3.13 -15.85 18.15
N GLY A 213 3.25 -15.76 16.82
CA GLY A 213 2.32 -16.40 15.91
C GLY A 213 2.39 -17.93 15.90
N ASP A 214 3.54 -18.53 16.20
CA ASP A 214 3.67 -19.99 16.22
C ASP A 214 3.18 -20.56 17.55
N LEU A 215 3.43 -19.88 18.68
CA LEU A 215 2.79 -20.25 19.96
C LEU A 215 1.27 -20.17 19.91
N PHE A 216 0.73 -19.18 19.19
CA PHE A 216 -0.71 -19.06 18.99
C PHE A 216 -1.28 -20.25 18.22
N LYS A 217 -0.63 -20.69 17.13
CA LYS A 217 -1.06 -21.88 16.36
C LYS A 217 -1.02 -23.16 17.21
N LEU A 218 -0.09 -23.25 18.15
CA LEU A 218 0.06 -24.38 19.06
C LEU A 218 -0.88 -24.32 20.28
N GLY A 219 -1.59 -23.21 20.48
CA GLY A 219 -2.52 -23.01 21.60
C GLY A 219 -1.83 -22.88 22.96
N LYS A 220 -0.53 -22.59 23.00
CA LYS A 220 0.28 -22.53 24.24
C LYS A 220 0.66 -21.09 24.63
N VAL A 221 -0.24 -20.16 24.38
CA VAL A 221 0.00 -18.73 24.63
C VAL A 221 -0.16 -18.43 26.11
N VAL A 222 0.85 -17.79 26.69
CA VAL A 222 0.78 -17.23 28.05
C VAL A 222 0.50 -15.74 27.96
N LEU A 223 -0.51 -15.25 28.68
CA LEU A 223 -0.92 -13.86 28.69
C LEU A 223 -0.60 -13.22 30.04
N LEU A 224 0.19 -12.15 30.01
CA LEU A 224 0.68 -11.40 31.15
C LEU A 224 0.31 -9.93 30.98
N GLN A 225 -0.49 -9.42 31.92
CA GLN A 225 -0.96 -8.03 31.92
C GLN A 225 0.20 -7.06 32.15
N GLY A 226 0.34 -6.08 31.28
CA GLY A 226 1.43 -5.09 31.27
C GLY A 226 2.66 -5.52 30.48
N GLU A 227 2.79 -6.80 30.11
CA GLU A 227 3.92 -7.28 29.30
C GLU A 227 3.51 -7.46 27.84
N ASN A 228 2.60 -8.41 27.60
CA ASN A 228 2.14 -8.75 26.26
C ASN A 228 0.65 -8.43 26.04
N SER A 229 -0.09 -8.08 27.11
CA SER A 229 -1.44 -7.53 27.04
C SER A 229 -1.53 -6.21 27.81
N THR A 230 -2.23 -5.22 27.26
CA THR A 230 -2.44 -3.93 27.95
C THR A 230 -3.33 -4.10 29.17
N ARG A 231 -2.93 -3.55 30.32
CA ARG A 231 -3.71 -3.59 31.57
C ARG A 231 -4.86 -2.61 31.59
N LEU A 232 -4.64 -1.39 31.09
CA LEU A 232 -5.64 -0.33 31.02
C LEU A 232 -6.12 -0.17 29.58
N PRO A 233 -7.42 0.11 29.37
CA PRO A 233 -7.93 0.37 28.04
C PRO A 233 -7.41 1.71 27.52
N VAL A 234 -7.36 1.82 26.20
CA VAL A 234 -7.09 3.07 25.50
C VAL A 234 -8.30 3.44 24.67
N LYS A 235 -8.69 4.72 24.76
CA LYS A 235 -9.88 5.25 24.12
C LYS A 235 -9.54 6.54 23.40
N ILE A 236 -9.88 6.59 22.12
CA ILE A 236 -9.91 7.86 21.40
C ILE A 236 -11.18 8.61 21.86
N PRO A 237 -11.06 9.83 22.40
CA PRO A 237 -12.22 10.59 22.81
C PRO A 237 -13.12 10.89 21.61
N LEU A 238 -14.44 10.92 21.82
CA LEU A 238 -15.39 11.41 20.82
C LEU A 238 -15.15 12.90 20.65
N SER A 239 -14.30 13.29 19.70
CA SER A 239 -14.24 14.66 19.23
C SER A 239 -15.57 14.99 18.55
N SER A 240 -16.07 16.21 18.74
CA SER A 240 -17.28 16.73 18.08
C SER A 240 -17.18 16.75 16.55
N SER A 241 -15.99 16.50 16.02
CA SER A 241 -15.68 16.27 14.62
C SER A 241 -15.86 14.78 14.31
N ARG A 242 -16.86 14.45 13.48
CA ARG A 242 -17.16 13.08 13.03
C ARG A 242 -15.88 12.33 12.65
N THR A 243 -15.60 11.23 13.33
CA THR A 243 -14.41 10.39 13.12
C THR A 243 -14.75 9.15 12.29
N GLY A 244 -13.89 8.81 11.32
CA GLY A 244 -14.04 7.63 10.45
C GLY A 244 -14.82 7.85 9.15
N LEU A 245 -15.44 9.02 8.99
CA LEU A 245 -15.84 9.54 7.69
C LEU A 245 -14.83 10.64 7.34
N PRO A 246 -14.39 10.77 6.06
CA PRO A 246 -13.63 11.94 5.67
C PRO A 246 -14.39 13.17 6.17
N VAL A 247 -13.66 14.19 6.65
CA VAL A 247 -14.22 15.54 6.79
C VAL A 247 -15.01 15.72 5.51
N SER A 248 -16.34 15.86 5.61
CA SER A 248 -17.09 16.32 4.45
C SER A 248 -16.55 17.72 4.21
N SER A 249 -15.45 17.84 3.47
CA SER A 249 -15.47 18.75 2.36
C SER A 249 -16.85 18.49 1.75
N SER A 250 -17.69 19.50 1.78
CA SER A 250 -18.84 19.56 0.91
C SER A 250 -18.30 19.52 -0.52
N GLN A 251 -17.73 18.39 -0.94
CA GLN A 251 -18.02 17.85 -2.25
C GLN A 251 -19.52 17.61 -2.18
N LEU A 252 -20.26 18.70 -2.43
CA LEU A 252 -21.62 18.65 -2.91
C LEU A 252 -21.58 17.50 -3.89
N ARG A 253 -22.21 16.37 -3.52
CA ARG A 253 -22.49 15.39 -4.55
C ARG A 253 -23.24 16.21 -5.60
N PRO A 254 -22.86 16.14 -6.89
CA PRO A 254 -23.69 16.77 -7.91
C PRO A 254 -25.11 16.30 -7.60
N LEU A 255 -26.03 17.27 -7.46
CA LEU A 255 -27.42 16.93 -7.16
C LEU A 255 -27.81 15.81 -8.14
N PRO A 256 -28.48 14.75 -7.66
CA PRO A 256 -28.93 13.71 -8.58
C PRO A 256 -29.63 14.40 -9.75
N LEU A 257 -29.31 13.97 -10.98
CA LEU A 257 -29.93 14.49 -12.20
C LEU A 257 -31.43 14.69 -11.91
N PRO A 258 -31.97 15.88 -12.18
CA PRO A 258 -33.38 16.15 -11.91
C PRO A 258 -34.19 15.00 -12.52
N TYR A 259 -34.93 14.29 -11.66
CA TYR A 259 -35.78 13.22 -12.13
C TYR A 259 -36.79 13.85 -13.08
N LEU A 260 -36.85 13.31 -14.30
CA LEU A 260 -37.85 13.70 -15.27
C LEU A 260 -39.18 13.14 -14.76
N LEU A 261 -39.89 13.95 -13.98
CA LEU A 261 -41.23 13.64 -13.49
C LEU A 261 -42.17 13.77 -14.68
N ILE A 262 -42.61 12.64 -15.23
CA ILE A 262 -43.65 12.61 -16.25
C ILE A 262 -44.98 12.66 -15.49
N ASP A 263 -45.54 13.86 -15.38
CA ASP A 263 -46.80 14.16 -14.69
C ASP A 263 -48.03 13.96 -15.59
N SER A 264 -47.83 13.88 -16.91
CA SER A 264 -48.89 13.85 -17.91
C SER A 264 -48.64 12.82 -19.01
N GLY A 265 -49.69 12.12 -19.42
CA GLY A 265 -49.65 11.13 -20.50
C GLY A 265 -49.45 11.80 -21.86
N VAL A 266 -48.42 11.36 -22.60
CA VAL A 266 -48.00 11.96 -23.90
C VAL A 266 -49.10 11.91 -24.96
N GLU A 267 -50.03 10.95 -24.91
CA GLU A 267 -51.08 10.79 -25.92
C GLU A 267 -52.39 11.52 -25.61
N GLN A 268 -52.74 11.72 -24.34
CA GLN A 268 -54.07 12.21 -23.93
C GLN A 268 -54.02 13.47 -23.06
N GLY A 269 -52.85 13.86 -22.55
CA GLY A 269 -52.69 15.01 -21.64
C GLY A 269 -53.29 14.79 -20.25
N GLU A 270 -53.75 13.58 -19.94
CA GLU A 270 -54.30 13.23 -18.62
C GLU A 270 -53.18 13.09 -17.59
N GLU A 271 -53.41 13.56 -16.37
CA GLU A 271 -52.46 13.43 -15.25
C GLU A 271 -52.24 11.96 -14.93
N LEU A 272 -50.98 11.51 -15.06
CA LEU A 272 -50.60 10.16 -14.66
C LEU A 272 -50.57 10.15 -13.13
N THR A 273 -51.46 9.39 -12.50
CA THR A 273 -51.42 9.17 -11.05
C THR A 273 -50.10 8.50 -10.70
N SER A 274 -49.16 9.29 -10.18
CA SER A 274 -47.81 8.84 -9.86
C SER A 274 -47.83 7.66 -8.87
N SER A 275 -47.38 6.48 -9.33
CA SER A 275 -47.30 5.31 -8.48
C SER A 275 -46.06 5.38 -7.59
N LEU A 276 -46.27 5.71 -6.29
CA LEU A 276 -45.37 5.59 -5.11
C LEU A 276 -44.33 6.71 -4.89
N PRO A 277 -43.79 6.83 -3.66
CA PRO A 277 -44.33 7.45 -2.44
C PRO A 277 -44.17 9.00 -2.38
N PHE A 278 -43.91 9.66 -3.51
CA PHE A 278 -43.51 11.08 -3.56
C PHE A 278 -44.64 12.05 -3.95
N LEU A 279 -45.86 11.80 -3.50
CA LEU A 279 -46.90 12.84 -3.60
C LEU A 279 -46.48 14.01 -2.71
N LEU A 280 -46.04 15.10 -3.34
CA LEU A 280 -45.93 16.37 -2.64
C LEU A 280 -47.32 16.71 -2.12
N PRO A 281 -47.46 17.10 -0.84
CA PRO A 281 -48.76 17.45 -0.31
C PRO A 281 -49.37 18.58 -1.15
N GLU A 282 -50.59 18.40 -1.63
CA GLU A 282 -51.34 19.39 -2.42
C GLU A 282 -51.41 20.75 -1.69
N GLN A 283 -51.33 20.70 -0.36
CA GLN A 283 -51.33 21.87 0.50
C GLN A 283 -49.96 22.07 1.16
N ILE A 284 -49.25 23.11 0.73
CA ILE A 284 -48.02 23.57 1.39
C ILE A 284 -48.41 24.23 2.72
N GLU A 285 -48.48 23.44 3.78
CA GLU A 285 -48.69 23.97 5.13
C GLU A 285 -47.45 24.74 5.61
N SER A 286 -47.67 25.87 6.28
CA SER A 286 -46.55 26.58 6.93
C SER A 286 -45.95 25.69 8.02
N LEU A 287 -44.63 25.53 7.99
CA LEU A 287 -43.91 24.73 9.00
C LEU A 287 -44.26 25.20 10.42
N LYS A 288 -44.61 24.23 11.29
CA LYS A 288 -44.86 24.50 12.71
C LYS A 288 -43.67 25.24 13.35
N PRO A 289 -43.89 26.16 14.31
CA PRO A 289 -42.80 26.93 14.93
C PRO A 289 -41.70 26.05 15.55
N ALA A 290 -42.07 24.92 16.14
CA ALA A 290 -41.12 23.93 16.66
C ALA A 290 -40.23 23.33 15.57
N THR A 291 -40.81 23.01 14.41
CA THR A 291 -40.09 22.51 13.23
C THR A 291 -39.16 23.57 12.66
N LYS A 292 -39.63 24.82 12.54
CA LYS A 292 -38.77 25.96 12.11
C LYS A 292 -37.57 26.14 13.04
N LYS A 293 -37.77 26.03 14.36
CA LYS A 293 -36.68 26.13 15.35
C LYS A 293 -35.70 24.95 15.26
N ALA A 294 -36.19 23.73 15.02
CA ALA A 294 -35.35 22.55 14.83
C ALA A 294 -34.52 22.66 13.54
N ILE A 295 -35.14 23.10 12.44
CA ILE A 295 -34.47 23.38 11.16
C ILE A 295 -33.40 24.47 11.35
N ALA A 296 -33.75 25.60 11.96
CA ALA A 296 -32.79 26.68 12.23
C ALA A 296 -31.60 26.19 13.08
N LYS A 297 -31.83 25.32 14.06
CA LYS A 297 -30.76 24.70 14.86
C LYS A 297 -29.85 23.79 14.01
N ILE A 298 -30.43 23.01 13.10
CA ILE A 298 -29.66 22.17 12.16
C ILE A 298 -28.82 23.05 11.23
N PHE A 299 -29.44 24.04 10.58
CA PHE A 299 -28.77 24.94 9.65
C PHE A 299 -27.76 25.87 10.33
N SER A 300 -27.93 26.25 11.59
CA SER A 300 -26.95 27.06 12.34
C SER A 300 -25.58 26.37 12.51
N GLY A 301 -25.52 25.05 12.35
CA GLY A 301 -24.27 24.29 12.34
C GLY A 301 -23.61 24.19 10.97
N PHE A 302 -24.29 24.60 9.90
CA PHE A 302 -23.74 24.70 8.56
C PHE A 302 -23.40 26.17 8.30
N SER A 303 -22.12 26.48 8.11
CA SER A 303 -21.76 27.74 7.48
C SER A 303 -22.38 27.72 6.09
N GLU A 304 -23.05 28.79 5.68
CA GLU A 304 -23.29 29.03 4.26
C GLU A 304 -21.95 28.83 3.57
N SER A 305 -21.90 27.86 2.66
CA SER A 305 -20.75 27.68 1.79
C SER A 305 -20.69 28.97 1.00
N VAL A 306 -19.82 29.90 1.41
CA VAL A 306 -19.47 31.07 0.62
C VAL A 306 -19.01 30.47 -0.71
N SER A 307 -19.83 30.65 -1.74
CA SER A 307 -19.56 30.10 -3.06
C SER A 307 -18.18 30.63 -3.46
N PRO A 308 -17.18 29.74 -3.66
CA PRO A 308 -15.84 30.20 -3.96
C PRO A 308 -15.91 31.03 -5.23
N GLU A 309 -15.42 32.27 -5.16
CA GLU A 309 -15.38 33.17 -6.31
C GLU A 309 -14.54 32.50 -7.41
N ILE A 310 -15.21 32.06 -8.48
CA ILE A 310 -14.57 31.28 -9.53
C ILE A 310 -13.65 32.18 -10.35
N GLN A 311 -12.37 31.79 -10.42
CA GLN A 311 -11.36 32.54 -11.16
C GLN A 311 -11.22 31.99 -12.58
N LEU A 312 -10.79 32.85 -13.49
CA LEU A 312 -10.56 32.49 -14.88
C LEU A 312 -9.52 31.35 -15.00
N GLU A 313 -9.85 30.31 -15.77
CA GLU A 313 -9.01 29.12 -15.94
C GLU A 313 -8.52 28.99 -17.38
N ILE A 314 -7.20 28.89 -17.55
CA ILE A 314 -6.57 28.53 -18.83
C ILE A 314 -6.23 27.03 -18.81
N LEU A 315 -6.73 26.27 -19.77
CA LEU A 315 -6.49 24.83 -19.85
C LEU A 315 -5.00 24.54 -20.08
N ARG A 316 -4.50 23.43 -19.51
CA ARG A 316 -3.09 23.02 -19.62
C ARG A 316 -2.59 22.93 -21.07
N ALA A 317 -3.47 22.55 -22.00
CA ALA A 317 -3.16 22.45 -23.41
C ALA A 317 -2.75 23.81 -24.03
N ASP A 318 -3.22 24.92 -23.46
CA ASP A 318 -2.99 26.28 -23.96
C ASP A 318 -1.98 27.08 -23.12
N GLN A 319 -1.46 26.50 -22.03
CA GLN A 319 -0.43 27.10 -21.18
C GLN A 319 0.98 27.02 -21.82
N GLY A 320 1.21 26.09 -22.75
CA GLY A 320 2.52 25.81 -23.38
C GLY A 320 2.83 26.60 -24.66
N GLY A 321 4.09 26.55 -25.12
CA GLY A 321 4.60 27.32 -26.26
C GLY A 321 4.40 26.71 -27.65
N ASN A 322 4.01 25.43 -27.76
CA ASN A 322 4.04 24.69 -29.04
C ASN A 322 2.64 24.35 -29.56
N SER A 323 1.87 25.37 -29.92
CA SER A 323 0.59 25.19 -30.64
C SER A 323 0.79 25.63 -32.08
N GLY A 324 0.78 24.69 -33.04
CA GLY A 324 0.79 24.98 -34.47
C GLY A 324 -0.64 25.05 -35.03
N GLY A 325 -0.87 25.94 -36.01
CA GLY A 325 -2.14 26.01 -36.74
C GLY A 325 -3.29 26.60 -35.91
N GLU A 326 -4.37 25.84 -35.74
CA GLU A 326 -5.62 26.30 -35.09
C GLU A 326 -5.41 26.68 -33.61
N GLY A 327 -4.56 25.95 -32.90
CA GLY A 327 -4.23 26.25 -31.50
C GLY A 327 -3.46 27.57 -31.32
N TYR A 328 -2.68 27.99 -32.32
CA TYR A 328 -2.01 29.30 -32.28
C TYR A 328 -3.02 30.45 -32.35
N ALA A 329 -4.01 30.32 -33.25
CA ALA A 329 -5.07 31.31 -33.41
C ALA A 329 -5.95 31.41 -32.16
N LEU A 330 -6.32 30.28 -31.56
CA LEU A 330 -7.07 30.26 -30.29
C LEU A 330 -6.26 30.96 -29.18
N LYS A 331 -4.97 30.65 -29.06
CA LYS A 331 -4.08 31.27 -28.07
C LYS A 331 -3.96 32.79 -28.24
N GLY A 332 -3.91 33.28 -29.48
CA GLY A 332 -3.94 34.72 -29.77
C GLY A 332 -5.18 35.40 -29.17
N ILE A 333 -6.36 34.82 -29.37
CA ILE A 333 -7.62 35.33 -28.81
C ILE A 333 -7.58 35.32 -27.27
N LEU A 334 -7.03 34.27 -26.66
CA LEU A 334 -6.91 34.17 -25.20
C LEU A 334 -6.00 35.26 -24.61
N GLN A 335 -4.85 35.51 -25.24
CA GLN A 335 -3.87 36.48 -24.76
C GLN A 335 -4.33 37.93 -24.99
N GLU A 336 -4.99 38.19 -26.11
CA GLU A 336 -5.41 39.55 -26.49
C GLU A 336 -6.70 40.00 -25.81
N GLN A 337 -7.66 39.10 -25.55
CA GLN A 337 -8.98 39.49 -25.04
C GLN A 337 -9.30 38.88 -23.69
N LEU A 338 -9.18 37.55 -23.55
CA LEU A 338 -9.64 36.85 -22.36
C LEU A 338 -8.82 37.23 -21.11
N LEU A 339 -7.49 37.25 -21.22
CA LEU A 339 -6.59 37.64 -20.13
C LEU A 339 -6.64 39.15 -19.81
N GLN A 340 -7.10 39.97 -20.75
CA GLN A 340 -7.27 41.42 -20.55
C GLN A 340 -8.63 41.76 -19.89
N GLY A 341 -9.50 40.77 -19.65
CA GLY A 341 -10.83 40.96 -19.07
C GLY A 341 -11.87 41.51 -20.06
N ASN A 342 -11.57 41.56 -21.35
CA ASN A 342 -12.46 42.09 -22.38
C ASN A 342 -13.45 41.02 -22.87
N PHE A 343 -14.33 40.55 -21.97
CA PHE A 343 -15.18 39.38 -22.21
C PHE A 343 -16.17 39.52 -23.38
N SER A 344 -16.72 40.72 -23.60
CA SER A 344 -17.65 40.97 -24.71
C SER A 344 -16.95 40.91 -26.09
N GLN A 345 -15.71 41.39 -26.18
CA GLN A 345 -14.91 41.26 -27.40
C GLN A 345 -14.44 39.83 -27.61
N ALA A 346 -14.08 39.13 -26.53
CA ALA A 346 -13.73 37.71 -26.57
C ALA A 346 -14.89 36.85 -27.11
N GLU A 347 -16.12 37.08 -26.66
CA GLU A 347 -17.33 36.41 -27.16
C GLU A 347 -17.46 36.52 -28.69
N ALA A 348 -17.33 37.74 -29.23
CA ALA A 348 -17.42 37.98 -30.67
C ALA A 348 -16.31 37.25 -31.45
N LEU A 349 -15.09 37.24 -30.92
CA LEU A 349 -13.95 36.55 -31.54
C LEU A 349 -14.09 35.02 -31.48
N PHE A 350 -14.56 34.46 -30.37
CA PHE A 350 -14.80 33.03 -30.25
C PHE A 350 -15.94 32.56 -31.17
N ASN A 351 -17.04 33.30 -31.25
CA ASN A 351 -18.12 32.99 -32.19
C ASN A 351 -17.65 33.06 -33.65
N LYS A 352 -16.81 34.05 -33.99
CA LYS A 352 -16.17 34.12 -35.31
C LYS A 352 -15.21 32.94 -35.52
N PHE A 353 -14.46 32.53 -34.51
CA PHE A 353 -13.54 31.41 -34.59
C PHE A 353 -14.24 30.07 -34.83
N LEU A 354 -15.41 29.88 -34.21
CA LEU A 354 -16.31 28.73 -34.35
C LEU A 354 -17.14 28.74 -35.65
N SER A 355 -17.20 29.87 -36.38
CA SER A 355 -17.94 29.96 -37.65
C SER A 355 -17.37 29.07 -38.77
N ILE A 356 -16.15 28.57 -38.61
CA ILE A 356 -15.48 27.65 -39.52
C ILE A 356 -15.27 26.34 -38.78
N ARG A 357 -15.46 25.20 -39.46
CA ARG A 357 -15.25 23.87 -38.88
C ARG A 357 -13.84 23.73 -38.31
N ARG A 358 -13.75 23.34 -37.03
CA ARG A 358 -12.50 23.07 -36.30
C ARG A 358 -12.36 21.59 -35.98
N SER A 359 -11.18 21.22 -35.51
CA SER A 359 -11.03 19.93 -34.82
C SER A 359 -11.88 19.90 -33.54
N SER A 360 -12.41 18.72 -33.20
CA SER A 360 -13.33 18.54 -32.06
C SER A 360 -12.72 19.01 -30.72
N ASP A 361 -11.42 18.81 -30.55
CA ASP A 361 -10.67 19.26 -29.37
C ASP A 361 -10.58 20.80 -29.30
N ILE A 362 -10.28 21.47 -30.43
CA ILE A 362 -10.22 22.94 -30.48
C ILE A 362 -11.62 23.55 -30.29
N GLU A 363 -12.65 22.93 -30.85
CA GLU A 363 -14.05 23.33 -30.68
C GLU A 363 -14.47 23.25 -29.21
N ALA A 364 -14.22 22.12 -28.54
CA ALA A 364 -14.51 21.95 -27.12
C ALA A 364 -13.76 22.96 -26.24
N ARG A 365 -12.46 23.17 -26.49
CA ARG A 365 -11.68 24.19 -25.77
C ARG A 365 -12.18 25.61 -26.02
N THR A 366 -12.57 25.94 -27.25
CA THR A 366 -13.14 27.25 -27.57
C THR A 366 -14.47 27.46 -26.86
N HIS A 367 -15.35 26.45 -26.83
CA HIS A 367 -16.60 26.51 -26.06
C HIS A 367 -16.35 26.69 -24.57
N PHE A 368 -15.33 26.06 -24.00
CA PHE A 368 -14.93 26.27 -22.60
C PHE A 368 -14.58 27.74 -22.31
N TYR A 369 -13.78 28.38 -23.17
CA TYR A 369 -13.40 29.80 -22.99
C TYR A 369 -14.52 30.79 -23.30
N LEU A 370 -15.36 30.47 -24.29
CA LEU A 370 -16.58 31.22 -24.58
C LEU A 370 -17.53 31.19 -23.39
N ALA A 371 -17.74 30.01 -22.78
CA ALA A 371 -18.60 29.85 -21.62
C ALA A 371 -18.09 30.62 -20.39
N GLN A 372 -16.77 30.63 -20.13
CA GLN A 372 -16.18 31.50 -19.11
C GLN A 372 -16.44 33.00 -19.41
N SER A 373 -16.29 33.42 -20.67
CA SER A 373 -16.55 34.81 -21.07
C SER A 373 -18.02 35.20 -20.88
N LEU A 374 -18.96 34.29 -21.11
CA LEU A 374 -20.40 34.50 -20.87
C LEU A 374 -20.71 34.53 -19.37
N TYR A 375 -20.04 33.71 -18.56
CA TYR A 375 -20.19 33.69 -17.11
C TYR A 375 -19.80 35.03 -16.48
N PHE A 376 -18.64 35.60 -16.87
CA PHE A 376 -18.19 36.91 -16.38
C PHE A 376 -19.03 38.09 -16.92
N GLN A 377 -19.85 37.87 -17.94
CA GLN A 377 -20.85 38.83 -18.43
C GLN A 377 -22.23 38.65 -17.78
N GLU A 378 -22.34 37.82 -16.72
CA GLU A 378 -23.59 37.51 -16.02
C GLU A 378 -24.66 36.79 -16.89
N LYS A 379 -24.27 36.28 -18.06
CA LYS A 379 -25.14 35.51 -18.96
C LYS A 379 -25.14 34.02 -18.56
N TYR A 380 -25.50 33.72 -17.31
CA TYR A 380 -25.32 32.40 -16.69
C TYR A 380 -26.03 31.26 -17.44
N ARG A 381 -27.22 31.52 -17.99
CA ARG A 381 -27.98 30.52 -18.77
C ARG A 381 -27.24 30.10 -20.04
N GLU A 382 -26.68 31.07 -20.77
CA GLU A 382 -25.95 30.83 -22.01
C GLU A 382 -24.58 30.21 -21.73
N ALA A 383 -23.91 30.67 -20.66
CA ALA A 383 -22.69 30.07 -20.18
C ALA A 383 -22.89 28.58 -19.85
N PHE A 384 -23.94 28.24 -19.11
CA PHE A 384 -24.27 26.87 -18.74
C PHE A 384 -24.44 25.97 -19.98
N LEU A 385 -25.27 26.39 -20.95
CA LEU A 385 -25.47 25.63 -22.18
C LEU A 385 -24.19 25.47 -22.99
N THR A 386 -23.36 26.51 -23.04
CA THR A 386 -22.08 26.48 -23.75
C THR A 386 -21.07 25.55 -23.06
N PHE A 387 -21.07 25.48 -21.72
CA PHE A 387 -20.26 24.52 -20.99
C PHE A 387 -20.64 23.07 -21.30
N LEU A 388 -21.93 22.78 -21.50
CA LEU A 388 -22.37 21.44 -21.91
C LEU A 388 -21.77 21.02 -23.26
N LEU A 389 -21.61 21.95 -24.20
CA LEU A 389 -21.01 21.69 -25.52
C LEU A 389 -19.51 21.34 -25.42
N ALA A 390 -18.83 21.71 -24.33
CA ALA A 390 -17.41 21.42 -24.10
C ALA A 390 -17.17 20.16 -23.25
N MET A 391 -18.23 19.50 -22.77
CA MET A 391 -18.12 18.42 -21.76
C MET A 391 -17.33 17.21 -22.22
N ASP A 392 -17.44 16.84 -23.50
CA ASP A 392 -16.87 15.60 -24.04
C ASP A 392 -15.35 15.52 -23.84
N HIS A 393 -14.65 16.65 -23.82
CA HIS A 393 -13.19 16.72 -23.71
C HIS A 393 -12.70 17.34 -22.39
N ASN A 394 -13.52 18.14 -21.70
CA ASN A 394 -13.09 18.95 -20.54
C ASN A 394 -13.96 18.77 -19.28
N TYR A 395 -14.59 17.61 -19.12
CA TYR A 395 -15.51 17.30 -18.00
C TYR A 395 -15.01 17.76 -16.62
N THR A 396 -13.76 17.41 -16.27
CA THR A 396 -13.22 17.73 -14.93
C THR A 396 -13.07 19.22 -14.66
N GLN A 397 -12.75 20.00 -15.69
CA GLN A 397 -12.57 21.45 -15.58
C GLN A 397 -13.91 22.17 -15.59
N ILE A 398 -14.92 21.61 -16.27
CA ILE A 398 -16.25 22.24 -16.45
C ILE A 398 -17.14 22.09 -15.21
N GLN A 399 -17.01 21.00 -14.45
CA GLN A 399 -17.87 20.71 -13.29
C GLN A 399 -17.99 21.88 -12.28
N PRO A 400 -16.90 22.53 -11.84
CA PRO A 400 -16.99 23.69 -10.95
C PRO A 400 -17.76 24.87 -11.57
N TRP A 401 -17.64 25.09 -12.88
CA TRP A 401 -18.33 26.17 -13.57
C TRP A 401 -19.83 25.92 -13.75
N LEU A 402 -20.23 24.67 -14.00
CA LEU A 402 -21.66 24.31 -14.07
C LEU A 402 -22.34 24.51 -12.72
N GLU A 403 -21.69 24.12 -11.62
CA GLU A 403 -22.19 24.34 -10.27
C GLU A 403 -22.29 25.85 -9.96
N ALA A 404 -21.28 26.63 -10.32
CA ALA A 404 -21.30 28.09 -10.15
C ALA A 404 -22.44 28.75 -10.95
N CYS A 405 -22.65 28.35 -12.21
CA CYS A 405 -23.78 28.81 -13.02
C CYS A 405 -25.11 28.44 -12.36
N TYR A 406 -25.25 27.20 -11.87
CA TYR A 406 -26.47 26.70 -11.27
C TYR A 406 -26.84 27.47 -10.00
N GLN A 407 -25.87 27.75 -9.13
CA GLN A 407 -26.10 28.56 -7.93
C GLN A 407 -26.57 29.99 -8.27
N LYS A 408 -26.03 30.59 -9.34
CA LYS A 408 -26.45 31.92 -9.81
C LYS A 408 -27.82 31.93 -10.48
N LEU A 409 -28.26 30.81 -11.04
CA LEU A 409 -29.60 30.66 -11.63
C LEU A 409 -30.69 30.35 -10.60
N GLN A 410 -30.31 29.87 -9.40
CA GLN A 410 -31.25 29.61 -8.29
C GLN A 410 -31.53 30.86 -7.41
N GLN A 411 -30.66 31.87 -7.49
CA GLN A 411 -30.86 33.19 -6.87
C GLN A 411 -31.78 34.04 -7.74
#